data_AF-A0A7C2RNH1-F1
#
_entry.id   AF-A0A7C2RNH1-F1
#
_cell.length_a   1.000
_cell.length_b   1.000
_cell.length_c   1.000
_cell.angle_alpha   90.00
_cell.angle_beta   90.00
_cell.angle_gamma   90.00
#
_symmetry.space_group_name_H-M   'P 1'
#
loop_
_entity.id
_entity.type
_entity.pdbx_description
1 polymer ?
#
loop_
_entity_poly.entity_id
_entity_poly.type
_entity_poly.pdbx_seq_one_letter_code
_entity_poly.pdbx_strand_id
1 'polypeptide(L)'
;MMAKRIIHGEHSRQALLRGINKLADAVKITLGPRGRNVILEKRYGSPTITKDGVTVAKEIELGDALENMGAQMVREVAARTSEVAGDGTTTATILAQAIFREGVKNVAAGANPMALKRGIEKAVERAVEEIRRLSRPVKGEAIAAVGTISANGDATIGRLIAEAMERVGKDGVITVEESRTIETTLDVVEGLRFDRGFLSPYFITDPERMECVLTDAAILIHEKRISSVKDLLPVLEHIVRAGQPLLIIAEDVEAEALATLVVNRLRGTLQVCAVRAPGFGERRRAMLEDIAILTGGRLIAEELGIRLENVTLKDLGRAKKVVVDKDTTTIVEGLGKKSDIEARIKQLRAQIEETTSDYDREKLQERLAKLAGGVAVIKVGAATETELKEKKARVEDALHATRAAVEEGIVPGGGVAFIRASKALEALRLEDPDEQTGVAIVKRALEEPLRQIASNAGVEGAVVVERVKAERHDHIGFNAETEQFEDLITAGIIDPAKVSRVALQNASSIASLLITTEALVTEIKEEMEESPTPPMEL
;
A
#
# COMPACT_ATOMS: atom_id res chain seq x y z
N MET A 1 -1.63 5.47 -37.53
CA MET A 1 -2.37 5.83 -36.30
C MET A 1 -3.79 5.37 -36.47
N MET A 2 -4.35 4.61 -35.52
CA MET A 2 -5.75 4.19 -35.57
C MET A 2 -6.67 5.41 -35.47
N ALA A 3 -7.82 5.34 -36.14
CA ALA A 3 -8.84 6.39 -36.10
C ALA A 3 -9.38 6.57 -34.66
N LYS A 4 -9.75 7.80 -34.30
CA LYS A 4 -10.20 8.15 -32.95
C LYS A 4 -11.69 8.46 -32.96
N ARG A 5 -12.42 7.94 -31.97
CA ARG A 5 -13.80 8.32 -31.66
C ARG A 5 -13.78 9.42 -30.61
N ILE A 6 -14.51 10.51 -30.89
CA ILE A 6 -14.61 11.66 -29.99
C ILE A 6 -16.07 11.86 -29.60
N ILE A 7 -16.34 11.94 -28.29
CA ILE A 7 -17.66 12.33 -27.76
C ILE A 7 -17.51 13.49 -26.79
N HIS A 8 -18.56 14.33 -26.69
CA HIS A 8 -18.51 15.59 -25.97
C HIS A 8 -19.69 15.73 -25.00
N GLY A 9 -19.55 16.68 -24.05
CA GLY A 9 -20.60 17.14 -23.16
C GLY A 9 -21.26 16.01 -22.37
N GLU A 10 -22.59 15.98 -22.36
CA GLU A 10 -23.34 15.06 -21.52
C GLU A 10 -23.12 13.58 -21.87
N HIS A 11 -22.98 13.25 -23.16
CA HIS A 11 -22.71 11.89 -23.58
C HIS A 11 -21.40 11.34 -23.02
N SER A 12 -20.39 12.21 -22.86
CA SER A 12 -19.09 11.83 -22.31
C SER A 12 -19.21 11.49 -20.82
N ARG A 13 -19.85 12.38 -20.04
CA ARG A 13 -20.09 12.17 -18.61
C ARG A 13 -20.94 10.94 -18.32
N GLN A 14 -21.98 10.70 -19.12
CA GLN A 14 -22.83 9.51 -18.97
C GLN A 14 -22.07 8.22 -19.26
N ALA A 15 -21.17 8.21 -20.25
CA ALA A 15 -20.33 7.04 -20.53
C ALA A 15 -19.38 6.75 -19.36
N LEU A 16 -18.71 7.77 -18.83
CA LEU A 16 -17.88 7.62 -17.62
C LEU A 16 -18.69 7.11 -16.44
N LEU A 17 -19.89 7.67 -16.20
CA LEU A 17 -20.74 7.30 -15.08
C LEU A 17 -21.15 5.82 -15.14
N ARG A 18 -21.47 5.29 -16.32
CA ARG A 18 -21.76 3.86 -16.49
C ARG A 18 -20.56 2.98 -16.14
N GLY A 19 -19.37 3.35 -16.61
CA GLY A 19 -18.13 2.66 -16.28
C GLY A 19 -17.81 2.65 -14.79
N ILE A 20 -17.89 3.83 -14.17
CA ILE A 20 -17.69 4.05 -12.73
C ILE A 20 -18.67 3.20 -11.92
N ASN A 21 -19.96 3.19 -12.31
CA ASN A 21 -20.97 2.40 -11.61
C ASN A 21 -20.68 0.90 -11.72
N LYS A 22 -20.34 0.38 -12.90
CA LYS A 22 -20.01 -1.05 -13.08
C LYS A 22 -18.89 -1.50 -12.15
N LEU A 23 -17.81 -0.72 -12.05
CA LEU A 23 -16.70 -1.03 -11.15
C LEU A 23 -17.11 -0.88 -9.67
N ALA A 24 -17.69 0.26 -9.31
CA ALA A 24 -18.04 0.56 -7.93
C ALA A 24 -19.11 -0.39 -7.38
N ASP A 25 -20.08 -0.80 -8.19
CA ASP A 25 -21.14 -1.72 -7.78
C ASP A 25 -20.60 -3.14 -7.52
N ALA A 26 -19.56 -3.57 -8.25
CA ALA A 26 -18.86 -4.82 -7.99
C ALA A 26 -17.95 -4.77 -6.75
N VAL A 27 -17.37 -3.61 -6.45
CA VAL A 27 -16.46 -3.44 -5.30
C VAL A 27 -17.24 -3.20 -3.99
N LYS A 28 -18.30 -2.38 -4.00
CA LYS A 28 -19.01 -1.94 -2.79
C LYS A 28 -19.73 -3.06 -2.02
N ILE A 29 -20.00 -4.19 -2.67
CA ILE A 29 -20.60 -5.37 -2.03
C ILE A 29 -19.65 -6.02 -1.01
N THR A 30 -18.35 -5.72 -1.07
CA THR A 30 -17.38 -6.23 -0.10
C THR A 30 -17.27 -5.38 1.17
N LEU A 31 -17.87 -4.17 1.20
CA LEU A 31 -17.69 -3.24 2.32
C LEU A 31 -18.36 -3.72 3.61
N GLY A 32 -17.63 -3.61 4.73
CA GLY A 32 -18.13 -3.82 6.08
C GLY A 32 -18.09 -5.28 6.55
N PRO A 33 -18.40 -5.55 7.83
CA PRO A 33 -18.26 -6.88 8.43
C PRO A 33 -19.16 -7.94 7.75
N ARG A 34 -20.31 -7.51 7.23
CA ARG A 34 -21.26 -8.35 6.46
C ARG A 34 -21.08 -8.22 4.94
N GLY A 35 -19.94 -7.71 4.49
CA GLY A 35 -19.55 -7.69 3.08
C GLY A 35 -19.46 -9.10 2.50
N ARG A 36 -19.84 -9.24 1.23
CA ARG A 36 -19.86 -10.51 0.49
C ARG A 36 -18.59 -10.68 -0.34
N ASN A 37 -18.29 -11.92 -0.70
CA ASN A 37 -17.15 -12.23 -1.55
C ASN A 37 -17.45 -11.94 -3.02
N VAL A 38 -16.42 -11.58 -3.76
CA VAL A 38 -16.41 -11.52 -5.22
C VAL A 38 -15.57 -12.69 -5.74
N ILE A 39 -16.08 -13.35 -6.79
CA ILE A 39 -15.36 -14.42 -7.49
C ILE A 39 -14.77 -13.84 -8.76
N LEU A 40 -13.47 -14.01 -8.92
CA LEU A 40 -12.69 -13.55 -10.07
C LEU A 40 -12.24 -14.75 -10.88
N GLU A 41 -12.59 -14.76 -12.17
CA GLU A 41 -12.15 -15.79 -13.11
C GLU A 41 -10.63 -15.69 -13.32
N LYS A 42 -9.96 -16.85 -13.41
CA LYS A 42 -8.57 -16.95 -13.84
C LYS A 42 -8.50 -17.77 -15.12
N ARG A 43 -7.66 -17.34 -16.06
CA ARG A 43 -7.42 -18.07 -17.33
C ARG A 43 -6.90 -19.49 -17.11
N TYR A 44 -6.22 -19.73 -15.99
CA TYR A 44 -5.70 -21.03 -15.59
C TYR A 44 -5.89 -21.23 -14.08
N GLY A 45 -6.22 -22.45 -13.67
CA GLY A 45 -6.39 -22.81 -12.26
C GLY A 45 -7.77 -22.49 -11.71
N SER A 46 -7.88 -22.43 -10.38
CA SER A 46 -9.13 -22.15 -9.68
C SER A 46 -9.40 -20.63 -9.62
N PRO A 47 -10.67 -20.20 -9.62
CA PRO A 47 -11.03 -18.79 -9.47
C PRO A 47 -10.56 -18.24 -8.11
N THR A 48 -10.27 -16.95 -8.05
CA THR A 48 -9.96 -16.27 -6.79
C THR A 48 -11.24 -15.83 -6.11
N ILE A 49 -11.38 -16.10 -4.82
CA ILE A 49 -12.48 -15.58 -4.00
C ILE A 49 -11.88 -14.54 -3.05
N THR A 50 -12.39 -13.31 -3.07
CA THR A 50 -11.83 -12.21 -2.27
C THR A 50 -12.90 -11.25 -1.75
N LYS A 51 -12.59 -10.56 -0.65
CA LYS A 51 -13.30 -9.36 -0.15
C LYS A 51 -12.50 -8.08 -0.36
N ASP A 52 -11.26 -8.17 -0.84
CA ASP A 52 -10.42 -7.00 -1.05
C ASP A 52 -10.90 -6.20 -2.27
N GLY A 53 -11.24 -4.93 -2.01
CA GLY A 53 -11.74 -4.01 -3.01
C GLY A 53 -10.71 -3.67 -4.09
N VAL A 54 -9.41 -3.59 -3.76
CA VAL A 54 -8.39 -3.26 -4.78
C VAL A 54 -8.13 -4.44 -5.70
N THR A 55 -8.12 -5.67 -5.18
CA THR A 55 -8.06 -6.88 -6.01
C THR A 55 -9.24 -6.94 -6.98
N VAL A 56 -10.46 -6.70 -6.51
CA VAL A 56 -11.64 -6.67 -7.39
C VAL A 56 -11.54 -5.55 -8.42
N ALA A 57 -11.15 -4.34 -8.03
CA ALA A 57 -11.04 -3.21 -8.93
C ALA A 57 -9.96 -3.42 -10.01
N LYS A 58 -8.87 -4.13 -9.70
CA LYS A 58 -7.78 -4.42 -10.63
C LYS A 58 -8.19 -5.33 -11.78
N GLU A 59 -9.08 -6.29 -11.52
CA GLU A 59 -9.55 -7.27 -12.50
C GLU A 59 -10.67 -6.75 -13.43
N ILE A 60 -11.21 -5.56 -13.16
CA ILE A 60 -12.31 -5.01 -13.95
C ILE A 60 -11.77 -4.25 -15.16
N GLU A 61 -12.01 -4.83 -16.34
CA GLU A 61 -11.81 -4.20 -17.64
C GLU A 61 -13.09 -4.30 -18.46
N LEU A 62 -13.55 -3.15 -19.00
CA LEU A 62 -14.81 -3.07 -19.73
C LEU A 62 -14.56 -3.11 -21.25
N GLY A 63 -15.42 -3.82 -21.98
CA GLY A 63 -15.29 -3.96 -23.43
C GLY A 63 -15.50 -2.65 -24.22
N ASP A 64 -16.40 -1.79 -23.74
CA ASP A 64 -16.61 -0.43 -24.27
C ASP A 64 -15.52 0.50 -23.76
N ALA A 65 -14.78 1.12 -24.68
CA ALA A 65 -13.61 1.93 -24.33
C ALA A 65 -13.97 3.19 -23.52
N LEU A 66 -15.13 3.80 -23.75
CA LEU A 66 -15.55 5.03 -23.07
C LEU A 66 -15.96 4.74 -21.62
N GLU A 67 -16.71 3.65 -21.42
CA GLU A 67 -17.03 3.16 -20.08
C GLU A 67 -15.76 2.66 -19.37
N ASN A 68 -14.86 1.97 -20.09
CA ASN A 68 -13.61 1.50 -19.51
C ASN A 68 -12.78 2.66 -18.97
N MET A 69 -12.69 3.80 -19.67
CA MET A 69 -12.02 4.99 -19.14
C MET A 69 -12.56 5.38 -17.77
N GLY A 70 -13.89 5.38 -17.58
CA GLY A 70 -14.50 5.67 -16.27
C GLY A 70 -14.11 4.66 -15.20
N ALA A 71 -14.11 3.36 -15.53
CA ALA A 71 -13.67 2.30 -14.62
C ALA A 71 -12.19 2.46 -14.24
N GLN A 72 -11.31 2.70 -15.21
CA GLN A 72 -9.87 2.85 -14.96
C GLN A 72 -9.54 4.01 -14.00
N MET A 73 -10.29 5.11 -14.09
CA MET A 73 -10.10 6.25 -13.18
C MET A 73 -10.46 5.91 -11.72
N VAL A 74 -11.48 5.09 -11.49
CA VAL A 74 -11.84 4.65 -10.13
C VAL A 74 -10.90 3.55 -9.63
N ARG A 75 -10.40 2.69 -10.53
CA ARG A 75 -9.32 1.76 -10.21
C ARG A 75 -8.09 2.51 -9.69
N GLU A 76 -7.75 3.65 -10.30
CA GLU A 76 -6.66 4.50 -9.84
C GLU A 76 -6.91 5.06 -8.42
N VAL A 77 -8.14 5.47 -8.10
CA VAL A 77 -8.53 5.88 -6.72
C VAL A 77 -8.25 4.75 -5.73
N ALA A 78 -8.69 3.53 -6.04
CA ALA A 78 -8.49 2.37 -5.16
C ALA A 78 -6.99 2.07 -4.99
N ALA A 79 -6.24 2.01 -6.09
CA ALA A 79 -4.81 1.72 -6.08
C ALA A 79 -4.02 2.77 -5.28
N ARG A 80 -4.28 4.07 -5.48
CA ARG A 80 -3.57 5.14 -4.77
C ARG A 80 -3.89 5.19 -3.28
N THR A 81 -5.12 4.83 -2.92
CA THR A 81 -5.53 4.72 -1.51
C THR A 81 -4.81 3.56 -0.82
N SER A 82 -4.73 2.41 -1.50
CA SER A 82 -3.96 1.25 -1.04
C SER A 82 -2.48 1.58 -0.88
N GLU A 83 -1.87 2.30 -1.81
CA GLU A 83 -0.43 2.66 -1.75
C GLU A 83 -0.11 3.54 -0.53
N VAL A 84 -0.99 4.50 -0.20
CA VAL A 84 -0.72 5.51 0.83
C VAL A 84 -1.16 5.06 2.22
N ALA A 85 -2.29 4.36 2.31
CA ALA A 85 -2.91 3.99 3.59
C ALA A 85 -2.99 2.48 3.82
N GLY A 86 -2.89 1.67 2.77
CA GLY A 86 -2.96 0.20 2.82
C GLY A 86 -4.33 -0.39 3.14
N ASP A 87 -5.35 0.45 3.27
CA ASP A 87 -6.74 0.06 3.48
C ASP A 87 -7.68 1.19 3.00
N GLY A 88 -9.00 0.96 3.01
CA GLY A 88 -10.03 1.93 2.65
C GLY A 88 -10.29 2.04 1.15
N THR A 89 -9.82 1.08 0.36
CA THR A 89 -9.93 1.05 -1.10
C THR A 89 -11.39 1.03 -1.54
N THR A 90 -12.20 0.14 -0.96
CA THR A 90 -13.66 0.08 -1.18
C THR A 90 -14.36 1.37 -0.78
N THR A 91 -13.99 1.96 0.36
CA THR A 91 -14.53 3.24 0.84
C THR A 91 -14.23 4.37 -0.14
N ALA A 92 -13.01 4.45 -0.65
CA ALA A 92 -12.60 5.46 -1.64
C ALA A 92 -13.38 5.30 -2.96
N THR A 93 -13.59 4.06 -3.41
CA THR A 93 -14.41 3.75 -4.60
C THR A 93 -15.86 4.24 -4.44
N ILE A 94 -16.48 3.98 -3.28
CA ILE A 94 -17.86 4.42 -3.00
C ILE A 94 -17.96 5.95 -2.95
N LEU A 95 -17.01 6.60 -2.28
CA LEU A 95 -16.96 8.07 -2.22
C LEU A 95 -16.78 8.67 -3.63
N ALA A 96 -15.91 8.09 -4.46
CA ALA A 96 -15.69 8.57 -5.82
C ALA A 96 -16.95 8.43 -6.69
N GLN A 97 -17.64 7.28 -6.60
CA GLN A 97 -18.91 7.04 -7.26
C GLN A 97 -19.97 8.08 -6.84
N ALA A 98 -20.09 8.33 -5.54
CA ALA A 98 -21.09 9.25 -4.99
C ALA A 98 -20.85 10.71 -5.41
N ILE A 99 -19.61 11.20 -5.25
CA ILE A 99 -19.23 12.58 -5.61
C ILE A 99 -19.44 12.79 -7.11
N PHE A 100 -18.98 11.86 -7.95
CA PHE A 100 -19.12 11.99 -9.39
C PHE A 100 -20.58 11.96 -9.84
N ARG A 101 -21.40 11.05 -9.29
CA ARG A 101 -22.83 10.94 -9.63
C ARG A 101 -23.59 12.22 -9.31
N GLU A 102 -23.41 12.77 -8.10
CA GLU A 102 -24.08 14.02 -7.72
C GLU A 102 -23.50 15.22 -8.48
N GLY A 103 -22.20 15.22 -8.79
CA GLY A 103 -21.55 16.23 -9.63
C GLY A 103 -22.15 16.30 -11.03
N VAL A 104 -22.23 15.17 -11.75
CA VAL A 104 -22.81 15.10 -13.09
C VAL A 104 -24.25 15.57 -13.10
N LYS A 105 -25.04 15.22 -12.08
CA LYS A 105 -26.43 15.69 -11.94
C LYS A 105 -26.53 17.22 -11.86
N ASN A 106 -25.63 17.86 -11.11
CA ASN A 106 -25.62 19.32 -10.98
C ASN A 106 -25.08 20.01 -12.24
N VAL A 107 -24.08 19.43 -12.91
CA VAL A 107 -23.61 19.92 -14.22
C VAL A 107 -24.73 19.85 -15.27
N ALA A 108 -25.48 18.75 -15.30
CA ALA A 108 -26.64 18.62 -16.19
C ALA A 108 -27.76 19.63 -15.87
N ALA A 109 -27.85 20.09 -14.61
CA ALA A 109 -28.75 21.15 -14.19
C ALA A 109 -28.23 22.58 -14.51
N GLY A 110 -27.03 22.71 -15.10
CA GLY A 110 -26.45 23.98 -15.54
C GLY A 110 -25.42 24.60 -14.59
N ALA A 111 -25.05 23.92 -13.51
CA ALA A 111 -24.01 24.40 -12.60
C ALA A 111 -22.63 24.41 -13.28
N ASN A 112 -21.79 25.39 -12.96
CA ASN A 112 -20.45 25.51 -13.51
C ASN A 112 -19.52 24.42 -12.95
N PRO A 113 -18.99 23.49 -13.77
CA PRO A 113 -18.13 22.41 -13.31
C PRO A 113 -16.89 22.87 -12.54
N MET A 114 -16.31 24.03 -12.93
CA MET A 114 -15.12 24.58 -12.28
C MET A 114 -15.44 25.15 -10.90
N ALA A 115 -16.63 25.75 -10.72
CA ALA A 115 -17.09 26.22 -9.42
C ALA A 115 -17.45 25.03 -8.52
N LEU A 116 -18.13 24.01 -9.03
CA LEU A 116 -18.39 22.76 -8.31
C LEU A 116 -17.08 22.15 -7.78
N LYS A 117 -16.04 22.05 -8.63
CA LYS A 117 -14.72 21.56 -8.25
C LYS A 117 -14.13 22.36 -7.07
N ARG A 118 -14.11 23.69 -7.13
CA ARG A 118 -13.59 24.53 -6.03
C ARG A 118 -14.39 24.34 -4.74
N GLY A 119 -15.71 24.21 -4.84
CA GLY A 119 -16.58 23.91 -3.71
C GLY A 119 -16.28 22.56 -3.07
N ILE A 120 -16.09 21.52 -3.89
CA ILE A 120 -15.70 20.17 -3.44
C ILE A 120 -14.34 20.22 -2.73
N GLU A 121 -13.35 20.89 -3.31
CA GLU A 121 -12.00 21.00 -2.71
C GLU A 121 -12.04 21.66 -1.32
N LYS A 122 -12.76 22.79 -1.19
CA LYS A 122 -12.94 23.48 0.10
C LYS A 122 -13.69 22.62 1.12
N ALA A 123 -14.71 21.89 0.69
CA ALA A 123 -15.46 20.98 1.57
C ALA A 123 -14.61 19.81 2.05
N VAL A 124 -13.79 19.23 1.17
CA VAL A 124 -12.89 18.13 1.52
C VAL A 124 -11.83 18.58 2.51
N GLU A 125 -11.23 19.76 2.32
CA GLU A 125 -10.28 20.32 3.26
C GLU A 125 -10.88 20.44 4.67
N ARG A 126 -12.08 21.03 4.78
CA ARG A 126 -12.79 21.15 6.05
C ARG A 126 -13.17 19.80 6.66
N ALA A 127 -13.59 18.84 5.85
CA ALA A 127 -13.92 17.49 6.30
C ALA A 127 -12.67 16.74 6.83
N VAL A 128 -11.52 16.91 6.19
CA VAL A 128 -10.24 16.32 6.62
C VAL A 128 -9.76 16.92 7.93
N GLU A 129 -9.91 18.24 8.12
CA GLU A 129 -9.64 18.88 9.41
C GLU A 129 -10.49 18.29 10.53
N GLU A 130 -11.78 18.05 10.26
CA GLU A 130 -12.68 17.47 11.24
C GLU A 130 -12.31 16.01 11.57
N ILE A 131 -11.95 15.20 10.57
CA ILE A 131 -11.44 13.83 10.78
C ILE A 131 -10.18 13.86 11.66
N ARG A 132 -9.26 14.79 11.41
CA ARG A 132 -8.06 14.98 12.24
C ARG A 132 -8.39 15.40 13.66
N ARG A 133 -9.38 16.28 13.84
CA ARG A 133 -9.87 16.73 15.17
C ARG A 133 -10.47 15.57 15.97
N LEU A 134 -11.17 14.65 15.31
CA LEU A 134 -11.74 13.45 15.92
C LEU A 134 -10.69 12.39 16.26
N SER A 135 -9.52 12.46 15.62
CA SER A 135 -8.48 11.45 15.76
C SER A 135 -7.93 11.38 17.19
N ARG A 136 -7.72 10.15 17.67
CA ARG A 136 -7.10 9.86 18.96
C ARG A 136 -5.85 9.00 18.78
N PRO A 137 -4.74 9.29 19.48
CA PRO A 137 -3.56 8.43 19.44
C PRO A 137 -3.88 7.01 19.91
N VAL A 138 -3.31 6.00 19.24
CA VAL A 138 -3.46 4.59 19.62
C VAL A 138 -2.34 4.13 20.54
N LYS A 139 -2.68 3.31 21.54
CA LYS A 139 -1.76 2.57 22.40
C LYS A 139 -2.37 1.24 22.80
N GLY A 140 -1.54 0.22 23.04
CA GLY A 140 -1.95 -1.06 23.62
C GLY A 140 -3.07 -1.75 22.85
N GLU A 141 -4.14 -2.13 23.55
CA GLU A 141 -5.28 -2.91 23.01
C GLU A 141 -5.95 -2.28 21.78
N ALA A 142 -5.88 -0.95 21.61
CA ALA A 142 -6.42 -0.27 20.43
C ALA A 142 -5.70 -0.70 19.13
N ILE A 143 -4.42 -1.05 19.19
CA ILE A 143 -3.64 -1.56 18.05
C ILE A 143 -4.19 -2.92 17.60
N ALA A 144 -4.51 -3.80 18.56
CA ALA A 144 -5.11 -5.10 18.27
C ALA A 144 -6.52 -4.97 17.69
N ALA A 145 -7.31 -4.00 18.17
CA ALA A 145 -8.64 -3.72 17.62
C ALA A 145 -8.57 -3.24 16.16
N VAL A 146 -7.67 -2.31 15.82
CA VAL A 146 -7.45 -1.89 14.42
C VAL A 146 -7.08 -3.08 13.54
N GLY A 147 -6.11 -3.90 13.99
CA GLY A 147 -5.70 -5.09 13.25
C GLY A 147 -6.84 -6.10 13.09
N THR A 148 -7.70 -6.27 14.08
CA THR A 148 -8.84 -7.20 14.05
C THR A 148 -9.88 -6.76 13.02
N ILE A 149 -10.28 -5.49 13.01
CA ILE A 149 -11.26 -4.96 12.06
C ILE A 149 -10.73 -5.08 10.63
N SER A 150 -9.49 -4.65 10.43
CA SER A 150 -8.83 -4.65 9.12
C SER A 150 -8.62 -6.10 8.62
N ALA A 151 -8.46 -7.05 9.55
CA ALA A 151 -8.41 -8.47 9.26
C ALA A 151 -9.80 -9.14 9.18
N ASN A 152 -10.84 -8.42 8.75
CA ASN A 152 -12.20 -8.94 8.59
C ASN A 152 -12.78 -9.60 9.86
N GLY A 153 -12.47 -9.04 11.04
CA GLY A 153 -12.92 -9.56 12.33
C GLY A 153 -12.04 -10.67 12.93
N ASP A 154 -10.90 -11.00 12.32
CA ASP A 154 -9.99 -12.02 12.85
C ASP A 154 -9.16 -11.49 14.03
N ALA A 155 -9.63 -11.77 15.25
CA ALA A 155 -8.96 -11.39 16.48
C ALA A 155 -7.58 -12.05 16.66
N THR A 156 -7.31 -13.19 15.99
CA THR A 156 -6.00 -13.84 16.06
C THR A 156 -4.96 -13.03 15.29
N ILE A 157 -5.31 -12.58 14.09
CA ILE A 157 -4.45 -11.69 13.28
C ILE A 157 -4.22 -10.37 14.01
N GLY A 158 -5.27 -9.74 14.54
CA GLY A 158 -5.14 -8.49 15.29
C GLY A 158 -4.21 -8.59 16.49
N ARG A 159 -4.29 -9.69 17.27
CA ARG A 159 -3.37 -9.94 18.40
C ARG A 159 -1.93 -10.13 17.94
N LEU A 160 -1.69 -10.92 16.90
CA LEU A 160 -0.32 -11.17 16.40
C LEU A 160 0.33 -9.89 15.87
N ILE A 161 -0.43 -9.03 15.21
CA ILE A 161 0.07 -7.72 14.73
C ILE A 161 0.41 -6.82 15.92
N ALA A 162 -0.46 -6.76 16.94
CA ALA A 162 -0.20 -5.96 18.13
C ALA A 162 1.06 -6.45 18.89
N GLU A 163 1.20 -7.76 19.05
CA GLU A 163 2.37 -8.37 19.67
C GLU A 163 3.64 -8.11 18.85
N ALA A 164 3.57 -8.21 17.52
CA ALA A 164 4.68 -7.87 16.63
C ALA A 164 5.11 -6.42 16.82
N MET A 165 4.18 -5.47 16.80
CA MET A 165 4.46 -4.03 16.99
C MET A 165 5.01 -3.72 18.37
N GLU A 166 4.58 -4.43 19.42
CA GLU A 166 5.13 -4.28 20.76
C GLU A 166 6.58 -4.78 20.84
N ARG A 167 6.90 -5.91 20.19
CA ARG A 167 8.25 -6.48 20.19
C ARG A 167 9.25 -5.67 19.38
N VAL A 168 8.88 -5.18 18.19
CA VAL A 168 9.81 -4.43 17.31
C VAL A 168 9.74 -2.91 17.50
N GLY A 169 8.72 -2.42 18.20
CA GLY A 169 8.46 -1.00 18.40
C GLY A 169 7.77 -0.32 17.21
N LYS A 170 7.42 0.96 17.37
CA LYS A 170 6.69 1.77 16.37
C LYS A 170 7.41 1.83 15.01
N ASP A 171 8.74 1.95 15.04
CA ASP A 171 9.58 2.05 13.84
C ASP A 171 10.16 0.69 13.42
N GLY A 172 9.74 -0.38 14.09
CA GLY A 172 10.17 -1.73 13.82
C GLY A 172 9.59 -2.30 12.52
N VAL A 173 10.31 -3.24 11.92
CA VAL A 173 9.92 -3.85 10.66
C VAL A 173 9.10 -5.09 10.94
N ILE A 174 7.95 -5.19 10.30
CA ILE A 174 7.09 -6.39 10.34
C ILE A 174 6.94 -6.86 8.90
N THR A 175 7.19 -8.15 8.67
CA THR A 175 7.03 -8.83 7.39
C THR A 175 6.09 -10.02 7.54
N VAL A 176 5.44 -10.39 6.43
CA VAL A 176 4.50 -11.51 6.39
C VAL A 176 5.06 -12.58 5.45
N GLU A 177 5.04 -13.82 5.91
CA GLU A 177 5.56 -14.97 5.17
C GLU A 177 4.57 -16.12 5.13
N GLU A 178 4.75 -17.02 4.18
CA GLU A 178 3.96 -18.25 4.08
C GLU A 178 4.59 -19.32 4.98
N SER A 179 3.78 -19.87 5.88
CA SER A 179 4.15 -21.04 6.68
C SER A 179 3.87 -22.32 5.89
N ARG A 180 4.68 -23.35 6.16
CA ARG A 180 4.42 -24.72 5.70
C ARG A 180 3.48 -25.48 6.64
N THR A 181 3.18 -24.92 7.81
CA THR A 181 2.25 -25.47 8.79
C THR A 181 0.89 -24.78 8.68
N ILE A 182 -0.14 -25.40 9.27
CA ILE A 182 -1.49 -24.83 9.33
C ILE A 182 -1.55 -23.64 10.29
N GLU A 183 -0.67 -23.61 11.29
CA GLU A 183 -0.64 -22.58 12.33
C GLU A 183 0.03 -21.30 11.84
N THR A 184 -0.55 -20.16 12.26
CA THR A 184 0.06 -18.85 12.08
C THR A 184 0.92 -18.52 13.31
N THR A 185 2.20 -18.21 13.11
CA THR A 185 3.15 -17.91 14.20
C THR A 185 3.82 -16.55 14.03
N LEU A 186 4.33 -15.98 15.12
CA LEU A 186 5.13 -14.77 15.15
C LEU A 186 6.55 -15.10 15.63
N ASP A 187 7.53 -14.85 14.77
CA ASP A 187 8.95 -14.94 15.11
C ASP A 187 9.58 -13.55 15.08
N VAL A 188 10.53 -13.28 15.98
CA VAL A 188 11.37 -12.07 15.90
C VAL A 188 12.77 -12.49 15.56
N VAL A 189 13.29 -11.93 14.48
CA VAL A 189 14.57 -12.29 13.89
C VAL A 189 15.44 -11.07 13.72
N GLU A 190 16.75 -11.29 13.61
CA GLU A 190 17.70 -10.22 13.33
C GLU A 190 17.56 -9.79 11.86
N GLY A 191 17.32 -8.49 11.65
CA GLY A 191 17.12 -7.92 10.32
C GLY A 191 17.13 -6.40 10.36
N LEU A 192 17.10 -5.76 9.19
CA LEU A 192 17.07 -4.30 9.08
C LEU A 192 16.29 -3.86 7.82
N ARG A 193 15.77 -2.62 7.84
CA ARG A 193 15.17 -1.97 6.66
C ARG A 193 15.77 -0.59 6.45
N PHE A 194 15.91 -0.20 5.19
CA PHE A 194 16.34 1.15 4.78
C PHE A 194 15.62 1.65 3.53
N ASP A 195 15.53 2.97 3.39
CA ASP A 195 14.70 3.66 2.40
C ASP A 195 15.43 3.85 1.06
N ARG A 196 15.83 2.73 0.46
CA ARG A 196 16.33 2.65 -0.91
C ARG A 196 15.73 1.42 -1.59
N GLY A 197 14.99 1.63 -2.68
CA GLY A 197 14.45 0.55 -3.49
C GLY A 197 15.34 0.13 -4.66
N PHE A 198 14.79 -0.69 -5.53
CA PHE A 198 15.48 -1.19 -6.72
C PHE A 198 15.82 -0.06 -7.71
N LEU A 199 17.01 -0.12 -8.31
CA LEU A 199 17.43 0.82 -9.36
C LEU A 199 16.67 0.63 -10.69
N SER A 200 16.05 -0.53 -10.88
CA SER A 200 15.30 -0.84 -12.10
C SER A 200 14.08 -1.71 -11.78
N PRO A 201 12.87 -1.37 -12.28
CA PRO A 201 11.68 -2.22 -12.15
C PRO A 201 11.83 -3.60 -12.78
N TYR A 202 12.80 -3.80 -13.67
CA TYR A 202 13.08 -5.10 -14.27
C TYR A 202 13.66 -6.13 -13.30
N PHE A 203 13.98 -5.74 -12.05
CA PHE A 203 14.36 -6.69 -11.00
C PHE A 203 13.16 -7.34 -10.30
N ILE A 204 11.93 -6.84 -10.50
CA ILE A 204 10.71 -7.35 -9.87
C ILE A 204 10.58 -8.86 -10.10
N THR A 205 10.36 -9.59 -9.01
CA THR A 205 10.09 -11.04 -9.01
C THR A 205 8.61 -11.32 -8.79
N ASP A 206 7.92 -10.41 -8.10
CA ASP A 206 6.49 -10.46 -7.79
C ASP A 206 5.78 -9.26 -8.44
N PRO A 207 5.18 -9.44 -9.63
CA PRO A 207 4.48 -8.37 -10.34
C PRO A 207 3.19 -7.90 -9.67
N GLU A 208 2.54 -8.73 -8.84
CA GLU A 208 1.29 -8.36 -8.16
C GLU A 208 1.58 -7.31 -7.08
N ARG A 209 2.69 -7.49 -6.36
CA ARG A 209 3.15 -6.60 -5.29
C ARG A 209 4.14 -5.54 -5.73
N MET A 210 4.67 -5.65 -6.95
CA MET A 210 5.73 -4.78 -7.47
C MET A 210 7.01 -4.84 -6.62
N GLU A 211 7.38 -6.05 -6.17
CA GLU A 211 8.52 -6.30 -5.29
C GLU A 211 9.54 -7.28 -5.91
N CYS A 212 10.80 -7.16 -5.50
CA CYS A 212 11.85 -8.13 -5.75
C CYS A 212 12.12 -8.91 -4.44
N VAL A 213 11.91 -10.22 -4.48
CA VAL A 213 12.08 -11.14 -3.36
C VAL A 213 13.22 -12.10 -3.69
N LEU A 214 14.30 -12.02 -2.93
CA LEU A 214 15.47 -12.90 -3.04
C LEU A 214 15.52 -13.81 -1.81
N THR A 215 15.51 -15.13 -2.00
CA THR A 215 15.58 -16.12 -0.92
C THR A 215 17.00 -16.70 -0.86
N ASP A 216 17.56 -16.85 0.34
CA ASP A 216 18.94 -17.28 0.59
C ASP A 216 19.98 -16.43 -0.19
N ALA A 217 19.83 -15.11 -0.10
CA ALA A 217 20.57 -14.16 -0.90
C ALA A 217 21.98 -13.88 -0.34
N ALA A 218 22.95 -13.80 -1.25
CA ALA A 218 24.25 -13.19 -1.00
C ALA A 218 24.14 -11.66 -1.15
N ILE A 219 24.93 -10.91 -0.38
CA ILE A 219 24.85 -9.45 -0.30
C ILE A 219 26.24 -8.86 -0.54
N LEU A 220 26.41 -8.16 -1.66
CA LEU A 220 27.59 -7.37 -1.96
C LEU A 220 27.41 -5.96 -1.37
N ILE A 221 28.34 -5.57 -0.49
CA ILE A 221 28.31 -4.28 0.21
C ILE A 221 29.51 -3.46 -0.24
N HIS A 222 29.29 -2.52 -1.15
CA HIS A 222 30.34 -1.74 -1.76
C HIS A 222 30.17 -0.24 -1.46
N GLU A 223 31.23 0.44 -1.06
CA GLU A 223 31.15 1.86 -0.65
C GLU A 223 31.02 2.81 -1.85
N LYS A 224 31.61 2.46 -3.00
CA LYS A 224 31.71 3.34 -4.18
C LYS A 224 30.72 2.96 -5.28
N ARG A 225 30.77 3.72 -6.38
CA ARG A 225 29.97 3.49 -7.59
C ARG A 225 30.53 2.33 -8.38
N ILE A 226 29.63 1.57 -8.99
CA ILE A 226 29.98 0.50 -9.92
C ILE A 226 29.66 0.98 -11.32
N SER A 227 30.69 1.38 -12.05
CA SER A 227 30.56 1.88 -13.43
C SER A 227 30.63 0.75 -14.45
N SER A 228 31.58 -0.18 -14.30
CA SER A 228 31.80 -1.26 -15.25
C SER A 228 31.37 -2.62 -14.69
N VAL A 229 30.78 -3.45 -15.56
CA VAL A 229 30.49 -4.84 -15.21
C VAL A 229 31.76 -5.68 -15.06
N LYS A 230 32.88 -5.26 -15.65
CA LYS A 230 34.16 -5.99 -15.57
C LYS A 230 34.61 -6.20 -14.13
N ASP A 231 34.43 -5.17 -13.30
CA ASP A 231 34.80 -5.21 -11.88
C ASP A 231 33.90 -6.18 -11.09
N LEU A 232 32.68 -6.43 -11.57
CA LEU A 232 31.72 -7.36 -10.99
C LEU A 232 31.86 -8.80 -11.49
N LEU A 233 32.51 -9.04 -12.63
CA LEU A 233 32.59 -10.37 -13.26
C LEU A 233 33.02 -11.48 -12.28
N PRO A 234 34.08 -11.31 -11.48
CA PRO A 234 34.52 -12.37 -10.57
C PRO A 234 33.45 -12.76 -9.54
N VAL A 235 32.75 -11.76 -8.99
CA VAL A 235 31.65 -11.98 -8.03
C VAL A 235 30.45 -12.64 -8.72
N LEU A 236 30.07 -12.16 -9.89
CA LEU A 236 28.94 -12.71 -10.65
C LEU A 236 29.19 -14.17 -11.05
N GLU A 237 30.40 -14.53 -11.46
CA GLU A 237 30.76 -15.92 -11.76
C GLU A 237 30.62 -16.83 -10.54
N HIS A 238 31.06 -16.37 -9.37
CA HIS A 238 30.91 -17.12 -8.13
C HIS A 238 29.43 -17.34 -7.77
N ILE A 239 28.60 -16.31 -7.93
CA ILE A 239 27.17 -16.35 -7.65
C ILE A 239 26.43 -17.28 -8.60
N VAL A 240 26.71 -17.20 -9.90
CA VAL A 240 26.12 -18.11 -10.91
C VAL A 240 26.49 -19.56 -10.62
N ARG A 241 27.76 -19.84 -10.29
CA ARG A 241 28.20 -21.21 -9.94
C ARG A 241 27.54 -21.73 -8.68
N ALA A 242 27.28 -20.85 -7.71
CA ALA A 242 26.59 -21.20 -6.47
C ALA A 242 25.08 -21.36 -6.66
N GLY A 243 24.52 -20.87 -7.77
CA GLY A 243 23.07 -20.85 -8.00
C GLY A 243 22.31 -19.99 -6.99
N GLN A 244 22.98 -19.00 -6.39
CA GLN A 244 22.41 -18.17 -5.32
C GLN A 244 21.92 -16.82 -5.86
N PRO A 245 20.89 -16.21 -5.26
CA PRO A 245 20.52 -14.83 -5.57
C PRO A 245 21.53 -13.83 -5.00
N LEU A 246 21.62 -12.64 -5.61
CA LEU A 246 22.55 -11.58 -5.22
C LEU A 246 21.83 -10.23 -5.04
N LEU A 247 22.00 -9.61 -3.88
CA LEU A 247 21.72 -8.19 -3.66
C LEU A 247 23.03 -7.39 -3.78
N ILE A 248 23.02 -6.33 -4.58
CA ILE A 248 24.14 -5.39 -4.71
C ILE A 248 23.74 -4.07 -4.04
N ILE A 249 24.49 -3.68 -3.00
CA ILE A 249 24.35 -2.39 -2.33
C ILE A 249 25.62 -1.58 -2.63
N ALA A 250 25.47 -0.48 -3.37
CA ALA A 250 26.58 0.39 -3.80
C ALA A 250 26.22 1.87 -3.67
N GLU A 251 27.17 2.81 -3.73
CA GLU A 251 26.83 4.24 -3.83
C GLU A 251 25.85 4.48 -4.98
N ASP A 252 26.18 3.91 -6.14
CA ASP A 252 25.33 3.85 -7.32
C ASP A 252 25.78 2.71 -8.24
N VAL A 253 24.89 2.27 -9.14
CA VAL A 253 25.23 1.34 -10.23
C VAL A 253 24.89 2.02 -11.54
N GLU A 254 25.91 2.34 -12.33
CA GLU A 254 25.75 3.16 -13.54
C GLU A 254 25.19 2.35 -14.71
N ALA A 255 24.79 3.06 -15.77
CA ALA A 255 23.97 2.51 -16.86
C ALA A 255 24.54 1.25 -17.53
N GLU A 256 25.86 1.17 -17.73
CA GLU A 256 26.51 0.00 -18.37
C GLU A 256 26.39 -1.26 -17.50
N ALA A 257 26.80 -1.16 -16.23
CA ALA A 257 26.70 -2.26 -15.27
C ALA A 257 25.23 -2.63 -15.02
N LEU A 258 24.35 -1.64 -14.84
CA LEU A 258 22.92 -1.84 -14.59
C LEU A 258 22.23 -2.56 -15.76
N ALA A 259 22.48 -2.13 -16.99
CA ALA A 259 21.91 -2.76 -18.18
C ALA A 259 22.31 -4.25 -18.27
N THR A 260 23.56 -4.56 -17.95
CA THR A 260 24.05 -5.94 -17.97
C THR A 260 23.37 -6.80 -16.90
N LEU A 261 23.20 -6.28 -15.68
CA LEU A 261 22.47 -6.98 -14.61
C LEU A 261 21.00 -7.22 -14.98
N VAL A 262 20.34 -6.21 -15.55
CA VAL A 262 18.94 -6.29 -15.99
C VAL A 262 18.76 -7.34 -17.08
N VAL A 263 19.61 -7.33 -18.12
CA VAL A 263 19.53 -8.32 -19.21
C VAL A 263 19.73 -9.75 -18.70
N ASN A 264 20.69 -9.97 -17.80
CA ASN A 264 20.93 -11.30 -17.24
C ASN A 264 19.80 -11.76 -16.31
N ARG A 265 19.17 -10.82 -15.59
CA ARG A 265 17.97 -11.11 -14.79
C ARG A 265 16.79 -11.54 -15.64
N LEU A 266 16.52 -10.80 -16.71
CA LEU A 266 15.42 -11.09 -17.64
C LEU A 266 15.63 -12.41 -18.40
N ARG A 267 16.88 -12.78 -18.67
CA ARG A 267 17.24 -14.09 -19.25
C ARG A 267 17.17 -15.25 -18.25
N GLY A 268 17.00 -14.97 -16.97
CA GLY A 268 16.98 -15.97 -15.91
C GLY A 268 18.35 -16.52 -15.52
N THR A 269 19.44 -15.99 -16.09
CA THR A 269 20.82 -16.44 -15.80
C THR A 269 21.26 -16.05 -14.38
N LEU A 270 20.79 -14.90 -13.89
CA LEU A 270 21.16 -14.33 -12.60
C LEU A 270 19.91 -13.85 -11.86
N GLN A 271 19.69 -14.31 -10.63
CA GLN A 271 18.71 -13.69 -9.74
C GLN A 271 19.41 -12.55 -8.98
N VAL A 272 19.33 -11.33 -9.50
CA VAL A 272 20.04 -10.17 -8.97
C VAL A 272 19.13 -8.96 -8.79
N CYS A 273 19.38 -8.15 -7.76
CA CYS A 273 18.80 -6.84 -7.57
C CYS A 273 19.88 -5.84 -7.13
N ALA A 274 19.87 -4.63 -7.69
CA ALA A 274 20.78 -3.57 -7.31
C ALA A 274 20.03 -2.41 -6.66
N VAL A 275 20.55 -1.95 -5.52
CA VAL A 275 19.98 -0.85 -4.72
C VAL A 275 21.08 0.15 -4.35
N ARG A 276 20.70 1.40 -4.13
CA ARG A 276 21.63 2.41 -3.62
C ARG A 276 21.87 2.20 -2.14
N ALA A 277 23.06 2.55 -1.69
CA ALA A 277 23.41 2.58 -0.28
C ALA A 277 22.57 3.63 0.47
N PRO A 278 22.17 3.35 1.72
CA PRO A 278 21.46 4.32 2.54
C PRO A 278 22.42 5.41 3.08
N GLY A 279 21.90 6.62 3.27
CA GLY A 279 22.68 7.75 3.78
C GLY A 279 23.63 8.39 2.76
N PHE A 280 24.47 9.32 3.24
CA PHE A 280 25.47 10.06 2.46
C PHE A 280 26.76 10.23 3.27
N GLY A 281 27.90 10.40 2.58
CA GLY A 281 29.21 10.65 3.22
C GLY A 281 29.59 9.58 4.25
N GLU A 282 30.15 10.01 5.40
CA GLU A 282 30.54 9.10 6.48
C GLU A 282 29.35 8.29 7.05
N ARG A 283 28.14 8.87 7.04
CA ARG A 283 26.94 8.16 7.50
C ARG A 283 26.62 6.96 6.61
N ARG A 284 26.80 7.09 5.29
CA ARG A 284 26.64 5.98 4.35
C ARG A 284 27.59 4.84 4.70
N ARG A 285 28.88 5.17 4.91
CA ARG A 285 29.88 4.18 5.30
C ARG A 285 29.52 3.49 6.61
N ALA A 286 29.11 4.26 7.62
CA ALA A 286 28.71 3.72 8.91
C ALA A 286 27.49 2.80 8.83
N MET A 287 26.50 3.12 7.98
CA MET A 287 25.33 2.28 7.72
C MET A 287 25.67 1.03 6.90
N LEU A 288 26.58 1.12 5.93
CA LEU A 288 27.06 -0.04 5.18
C LEU A 288 27.83 -1.02 6.09
N GLU A 289 28.59 -0.49 7.06
CA GLU A 289 29.22 -1.30 8.10
C GLU A 289 28.18 -2.00 8.99
N ASP A 290 27.09 -1.31 9.36
CA ASP A 290 25.99 -1.91 10.11
C ASP A 290 25.35 -3.08 9.33
N ILE A 291 25.15 -2.92 8.01
CA ILE A 291 24.63 -3.98 7.13
C ILE A 291 25.64 -5.13 7.03
N ALA A 292 26.93 -4.84 6.94
CA ALA A 292 27.99 -5.86 6.89
C ALA A 292 28.00 -6.71 8.17
N ILE A 293 27.93 -6.07 9.34
CA ILE A 293 27.86 -6.75 10.63
C ILE A 293 26.60 -7.61 10.75
N LEU A 294 25.43 -7.07 10.39
CA LEU A 294 24.16 -7.82 10.44
C LEU A 294 24.19 -9.08 9.55
N THR A 295 24.79 -8.96 8.36
CA THR A 295 24.75 -10.02 7.35
C THR A 295 25.97 -10.94 7.40
N GLY A 296 26.95 -10.64 8.26
CA GLY A 296 28.24 -11.35 8.33
C GLY A 296 29.14 -11.12 7.11
N GLY A 297 28.86 -10.08 6.32
CA GLY A 297 29.65 -9.69 5.16
C GLY A 297 30.78 -8.74 5.51
N ARG A 298 31.56 -8.36 4.50
CA ARG A 298 32.63 -7.36 4.61
C ARG A 298 32.30 -6.13 3.79
N LEU A 299 32.48 -4.94 4.38
CA LEU A 299 32.40 -3.68 3.64
C LEU A 299 33.57 -3.58 2.65
N ILE A 300 33.26 -3.54 1.36
CA ILE A 300 34.24 -3.38 0.28
C ILE A 300 34.50 -1.89 0.06
N ALA A 301 35.53 -1.39 0.77
CA ALA A 301 36.03 -0.02 0.67
C ALA A 301 37.44 -0.01 0.06
N GLU A 302 37.67 0.84 -0.95
CA GLU A 302 38.98 0.96 -1.61
C GLU A 302 40.09 1.41 -0.65
N GLU A 303 39.75 2.24 0.35
CA GLU A 303 40.69 2.71 1.37
C GLU A 303 41.23 1.57 2.25
N LEU A 304 40.48 0.46 2.37
CA LEU A 304 40.92 -0.75 3.05
C LEU A 304 41.80 -1.65 2.15
N GLY A 305 42.11 -1.19 0.93
CA GLY A 305 42.91 -1.93 -0.06
C GLY A 305 42.16 -3.08 -0.75
N ILE A 306 40.84 -3.17 -0.59
CA ILE A 306 40.03 -4.26 -1.14
C ILE A 306 39.46 -3.79 -2.48
N ARG A 307 39.83 -4.48 -3.56
CA ARG A 307 39.28 -4.24 -4.90
C ARG A 307 38.13 -5.20 -5.18
N LEU A 308 37.12 -4.73 -5.92
CA LEU A 308 35.93 -5.52 -6.27
C LEU A 308 36.29 -6.82 -7.00
N GLU A 309 37.34 -6.76 -7.83
CA GLU A 309 37.89 -7.90 -8.58
C GLU A 309 38.37 -9.06 -7.69
N ASN A 310 38.75 -8.79 -6.44
CA ASN A 310 39.31 -9.77 -5.50
C ASN A 310 38.28 -10.30 -4.51
N VAL A 311 37.02 -9.88 -4.62
CA VAL A 311 35.95 -10.26 -3.69
C VAL A 311 35.58 -11.73 -3.88
N THR A 312 35.54 -12.47 -2.78
CA THR A 312 35.16 -13.89 -2.76
C THR A 312 33.79 -14.07 -2.11
N LEU A 313 33.22 -15.29 -2.20
CA LEU A 313 31.96 -15.64 -1.51
C LEU A 313 32.02 -15.49 0.01
N LYS A 314 33.22 -15.39 0.62
CA LYS A 314 33.39 -15.18 2.06
C LYS A 314 33.27 -13.71 2.46
N ASP A 315 33.48 -12.80 1.51
CA ASP A 315 33.38 -11.35 1.74
C ASP A 315 31.93 -10.87 1.58
N LEU A 316 31.06 -11.66 0.95
CA LEU A 316 29.65 -11.36 0.79
C LEU A 316 28.86 -11.63 2.07
N GLY A 317 27.98 -10.71 2.41
CA GLY A 317 26.97 -10.93 3.45
C GLY A 317 25.95 -11.98 3.03
N ARG A 318 25.22 -12.53 3.99
CA ARG A 318 24.16 -13.50 3.73
C ARG A 318 22.91 -13.15 4.54
N ALA A 319 21.76 -13.35 3.91
CA ALA A 319 20.47 -13.26 4.56
C ALA A 319 19.53 -14.33 4.00
N LYS A 320 18.63 -14.83 4.86
CA LYS A 320 17.63 -15.82 4.43
C LYS A 320 16.64 -15.24 3.43
N LYS A 321 16.30 -13.96 3.56
CA LYS A 321 15.43 -13.28 2.61
C LYS A 321 15.73 -11.79 2.51
N VAL A 322 15.65 -11.27 1.30
CA VAL A 322 15.68 -9.84 1.01
C VAL A 322 14.43 -9.49 0.21
N VAL A 323 13.73 -8.43 0.64
CA VAL A 323 12.59 -7.86 -0.09
C VAL A 323 12.92 -6.43 -0.46
N VAL A 324 12.86 -6.11 -1.75
CA VAL A 324 13.13 -4.78 -2.30
C VAL A 324 11.90 -4.29 -3.05
N ASP A 325 11.33 -3.18 -2.63
CA ASP A 325 10.27 -2.49 -3.35
C ASP A 325 10.84 -1.26 -4.10
N LYS A 326 9.97 -0.37 -4.59
CA LYS A 326 10.37 0.84 -5.31
C LYS A 326 11.17 1.82 -4.44
N ASP A 327 10.86 1.88 -3.15
CA ASP A 327 11.31 2.91 -2.22
C ASP A 327 12.16 2.34 -1.07
N THR A 328 12.04 1.05 -0.73
CA THR A 328 12.69 0.44 0.44
C THR A 328 13.30 -0.94 0.18
N THR A 329 14.29 -1.30 1.00
CA THR A 329 14.93 -2.62 1.05
C THR A 329 14.86 -3.15 2.48
N THR A 330 14.41 -4.39 2.63
CA THR A 330 14.32 -5.12 3.90
C THR A 330 15.16 -6.38 3.84
N ILE A 331 16.05 -6.56 4.82
CA ILE A 331 16.88 -7.74 5.02
C ILE A 331 16.33 -8.50 6.22
N VAL A 332 15.93 -9.76 6.02
CA VAL A 332 15.31 -10.63 7.02
C VAL A 332 16.24 -11.80 7.33
N GLU A 333 16.49 -12.07 8.62
CA GLU A 333 17.41 -13.11 9.11
C GLU A 333 18.81 -12.96 8.47
N GLY A 334 19.51 -11.89 8.84
CA GLY A 334 20.94 -11.73 8.52
C GLY A 334 21.77 -12.77 9.25
N LEU A 335 22.73 -13.41 8.56
CA LEU A 335 23.57 -14.48 9.13
C LEU A 335 24.85 -13.96 9.79
N GLY A 336 24.81 -12.74 10.33
CA GLY A 336 25.87 -12.15 11.14
C GLY A 336 26.02 -12.86 12.50
N LYS A 337 27.17 -12.67 13.13
CA LYS A 337 27.40 -13.21 14.48
C LYS A 337 26.69 -12.31 15.49
N LYS A 338 25.86 -12.92 16.35
CA LYS A 338 25.16 -12.20 17.43
C LYS A 338 26.07 -11.34 18.31
N SER A 339 27.27 -11.85 18.63
CA SER A 339 28.27 -11.11 19.40
C SER A 339 28.69 -9.80 18.75
N ASP A 340 28.80 -9.79 17.42
CA ASP A 340 29.29 -8.63 16.66
C ASP A 340 28.18 -7.59 16.54
N ILE A 341 26.93 -8.05 16.39
CA ILE A 341 25.72 -7.20 16.40
C ILE A 341 25.54 -6.56 17.78
N GLU A 342 25.64 -7.33 18.87
CA GLU A 342 25.55 -6.82 20.25
C GLU A 342 26.66 -5.82 20.56
N ALA A 343 27.89 -6.10 20.13
CA ALA A 343 29.02 -5.19 20.27
C ALA A 343 28.76 -3.86 19.53
N ARG A 344 28.19 -3.95 18.31
CA ARG A 344 27.83 -2.76 17.52
C ARG A 344 26.72 -1.95 18.17
N ILE A 345 25.70 -2.60 18.69
CA ILE A 345 24.61 -1.97 19.46
C ILE A 345 25.17 -1.23 20.68
N LYS A 346 26.09 -1.86 21.43
CA LYS A 346 26.75 -1.23 22.58
C LYS A 346 27.56 -0.01 22.19
N GLN A 347 28.29 -0.09 21.06
CA GLN A 347 29.04 1.05 20.52
C GLN A 347 28.12 2.22 20.17
N LEU A 348 27.00 1.96 19.49
CA LEU A 348 26.03 3.01 19.14
C LEU A 348 25.39 3.65 20.38
N ARG A 349 25.08 2.87 21.43
CA ARG A 349 24.57 3.41 22.70
C ARG A 349 25.57 4.36 23.37
N ALA A 350 26.85 3.99 23.42
CA ALA A 350 27.89 4.86 23.97
C ALA A 350 28.01 6.18 23.17
N GLN A 351 27.99 6.10 21.83
CA GLN A 351 28.04 7.29 20.97
C GLN A 351 26.84 8.23 21.16
N ILE A 352 25.65 7.68 21.45
CA ILE A 352 24.43 8.46 21.74
C ILE A 352 24.56 9.24 23.05
N GLU A 353 25.22 8.67 24.06
CA GLU A 353 25.44 9.31 25.36
C GLU A 353 26.54 10.38 25.29
N GLU A 354 27.58 10.14 24.49
CA GLU A 354 28.72 11.06 24.33
C GLU A 354 28.40 12.26 23.43
N THR A 355 27.45 12.14 22.50
CA THR A 355 27.15 13.22 21.56
C THR A 355 26.39 14.38 22.21
N THR A 356 26.88 15.59 21.99
CA THR A 356 26.24 16.85 22.40
C THR A 356 25.29 17.42 21.35
N SER A 357 25.30 16.87 20.14
CA SER A 357 24.47 17.30 19.01
C SER A 357 23.15 16.53 19.00
N ASP A 358 22.03 17.24 19.14
CA ASP A 358 20.69 16.63 19.09
C ASP A 358 20.42 15.95 17.74
N TYR A 359 20.92 16.54 16.65
CA TYR A 359 20.83 15.97 15.32
C TYR A 359 21.57 14.62 15.24
N ASP A 360 22.82 14.55 15.70
CA ASP A 360 23.59 13.30 15.65
C ASP A 360 23.00 12.25 16.58
N ARG A 361 22.45 12.68 17.73
CA ARG A 361 21.74 11.79 18.66
C ARG A 361 20.56 11.12 17.99
N GLU A 362 19.69 11.89 17.33
CA GLU A 362 18.53 11.37 16.59
C GLU A 362 18.98 10.37 15.52
N LYS A 363 20.07 10.68 14.80
CA LYS A 363 20.56 9.83 13.70
C LYS A 363 21.26 8.56 14.17
N LEU A 364 21.91 8.59 15.33
CA LEU A 364 22.45 7.39 15.97
C LEU A 364 21.32 6.53 16.55
N GLN A 365 20.28 7.15 17.12
CA GLN A 365 19.07 6.45 17.59
C GLN A 365 18.35 5.73 16.44
N GLU A 366 18.24 6.36 15.27
CA GLU A 366 17.66 5.74 14.07
C GLU A 366 18.43 4.47 13.66
N ARG A 367 19.77 4.54 13.63
CA ARG A 367 20.62 3.39 13.32
C ARG A 367 20.52 2.29 14.37
N LEU A 368 20.55 2.68 15.65
CA LEU A 368 20.38 1.76 16.77
C LEU A 368 19.04 1.05 16.70
N ALA A 369 17.94 1.75 16.40
CA ALA A 369 16.62 1.17 16.25
C ALA A 369 16.58 0.13 15.12
N LYS A 370 17.20 0.44 13.98
CA LYS A 370 17.29 -0.49 12.83
C LYS A 370 18.10 -1.75 13.12
N LEU A 371 19.14 -1.67 13.97
CA LEU A 371 19.96 -2.81 14.36
C LEU A 371 19.38 -3.61 15.54
N ALA A 372 18.77 -2.92 16.52
CA ALA A 372 18.30 -3.53 17.77
C ALA A 372 16.84 -3.97 17.72
N GLY A 373 16.00 -3.32 16.90
CA GLY A 373 14.56 -3.59 16.81
C GLY A 373 14.22 -4.91 16.12
N GLY A 374 15.16 -5.46 15.34
CA GLY A 374 14.95 -6.69 14.58
C GLY A 374 13.82 -6.57 13.56
N VAL A 375 13.41 -7.71 13.04
CA VAL A 375 12.28 -7.87 12.13
C VAL A 375 11.33 -8.87 12.74
N ALA A 376 10.06 -8.51 12.90
CA ALA A 376 9.01 -9.44 13.24
C ALA A 376 8.49 -10.10 11.96
N VAL A 377 8.46 -11.43 11.94
CA VAL A 377 7.99 -12.24 10.82
C VAL A 377 6.72 -12.95 11.25
N ILE A 378 5.59 -12.57 10.67
CA ILE A 378 4.32 -13.27 10.84
C ILE A 378 4.26 -14.35 9.76
N LYS A 379 4.38 -15.62 10.16
CA LYS A 379 4.29 -16.77 9.27
C LYS A 379 2.85 -17.23 9.23
N VAL A 380 2.16 -17.03 8.12
CA VAL A 380 0.75 -17.33 7.93
C VAL A 380 0.59 -18.78 7.50
N GLY A 381 -0.17 -19.57 8.26
CA GLY A 381 -0.53 -20.93 7.92
C GLY A 381 -2.01 -21.07 7.54
N ALA A 382 -2.31 -22.03 6.66
CA ALA A 382 -3.65 -22.39 6.23
C ALA A 382 -3.72 -23.84 5.73
N ALA A 383 -4.94 -24.39 5.58
CA ALA A 383 -5.13 -25.78 5.16
C ALA A 383 -5.02 -25.97 3.63
N THR A 384 -5.25 -24.91 2.86
CA THR A 384 -5.19 -24.91 1.38
C THR A 384 -4.39 -23.71 0.87
N GLU A 385 -3.83 -23.82 -0.34
CA GLU A 385 -3.07 -22.73 -0.97
C GLU A 385 -3.94 -21.49 -1.22
N THR A 386 -5.22 -21.67 -1.59
CA THR A 386 -6.15 -20.57 -1.80
C THR A 386 -6.42 -19.79 -0.52
N GLU A 387 -6.68 -20.51 0.58
CA GLU A 387 -6.86 -19.90 1.90
C GLU A 387 -5.57 -19.23 2.39
N LEU A 388 -4.40 -19.85 2.15
CA LEU A 388 -3.11 -19.28 2.53
C LEU A 388 -2.89 -17.91 1.88
N LYS A 389 -3.13 -17.80 0.57
CA LYS A 389 -2.96 -16.54 -0.17
C LYS A 389 -3.92 -15.46 0.31
N GLU A 390 -5.19 -15.81 0.52
CA GLU A 390 -6.19 -14.86 1.03
C GLU A 390 -5.86 -14.40 2.46
N LYS A 391 -5.52 -15.33 3.35
CA LYS A 391 -5.17 -15.03 4.74
C LYS A 391 -3.88 -14.20 4.82
N LYS A 392 -2.89 -14.48 3.98
CA LYS A 392 -1.65 -13.69 3.90
C LYS A 392 -1.93 -12.25 3.48
N ALA A 393 -2.67 -12.05 2.38
CA ALA A 393 -3.07 -10.71 1.93
C ALA A 393 -3.81 -9.95 3.03
N ARG A 394 -4.74 -10.63 3.72
CA ARG A 394 -5.48 -10.06 4.84
C ARG A 394 -4.58 -9.62 6.02
N VAL A 395 -3.55 -10.39 6.36
CA VAL A 395 -2.57 -10.01 7.40
C VAL A 395 -1.77 -8.79 6.97
N GLU A 396 -1.42 -8.69 5.68
CA GLU A 396 -0.68 -7.54 5.13
C GLU A 396 -1.53 -6.26 5.18
N ASP A 397 -2.78 -6.32 4.74
CA ASP A 397 -3.72 -5.19 4.82
C ASP A 397 -3.89 -4.72 6.27
N ALA A 398 -4.11 -5.66 7.20
CA ALA A 398 -4.23 -5.35 8.61
C ALA A 398 -2.96 -4.73 9.20
N LEU A 399 -1.78 -5.16 8.76
CA LEU A 399 -0.51 -4.57 9.18
C LEU A 399 -0.40 -3.11 8.69
N HIS A 400 -0.78 -2.83 7.45
CA HIS A 400 -0.74 -1.48 6.91
C HIS A 400 -1.73 -0.55 7.62
N ALA A 401 -2.96 -1.00 7.85
CA ALA A 401 -3.97 -0.23 8.59
C ALA A 401 -3.50 0.07 10.02
N THR A 402 -2.86 -0.90 10.68
CA THR A 402 -2.33 -0.71 12.04
C THR A 402 -1.18 0.30 12.07
N ARG A 403 -0.27 0.27 11.07
CA ARG A 403 0.75 1.32 10.91
C ARG A 403 0.14 2.69 10.71
N ALA A 404 -0.87 2.80 9.84
CA ALA A 404 -1.58 4.05 9.59
C ALA A 404 -2.25 4.61 10.86
N ALA A 405 -2.79 3.73 11.71
CA ALA A 405 -3.36 4.12 13.01
C ALA A 405 -2.29 4.64 13.98
N VAL A 406 -1.10 4.03 14.00
CA VAL A 406 0.02 4.47 14.85
C VAL A 406 0.62 5.80 14.39
N GLU A 407 0.50 6.14 13.10
CA GLU A 407 0.95 7.41 12.53
C GLU A 407 -0.01 8.58 12.82
N GLU A 408 -1.29 8.44 12.47
CA GLU A 408 -2.25 9.56 12.51
C GLU A 408 -3.39 9.37 13.52
N GLY A 409 -3.39 8.28 14.29
CA GLY A 409 -4.44 7.94 15.25
C GLY A 409 -5.65 7.24 14.63
N ILE A 410 -6.68 7.07 15.45
CA ILE A 410 -7.93 6.38 15.12
C ILE A 410 -9.15 7.28 15.26
N VAL A 411 -10.19 6.95 14.51
CA VAL A 411 -11.51 7.59 14.57
C VAL A 411 -12.61 6.51 14.74
N PRO A 412 -13.82 6.88 15.18
CA PRO A 412 -14.96 5.95 15.18
C PRO A 412 -15.19 5.39 13.77
N GLY A 413 -15.18 4.06 13.66
CA GLY A 413 -15.26 3.37 12.38
C GLY A 413 -16.69 3.34 11.80
N GLY A 414 -16.94 2.40 10.88
CA GLY A 414 -18.28 2.18 10.33
C GLY A 414 -18.83 3.37 9.53
N GLY A 415 -17.95 4.26 9.04
CA GLY A 415 -18.33 5.49 8.36
C GLY A 415 -18.84 6.61 9.26
N VAL A 416 -18.82 6.44 10.59
CA VAL A 416 -19.29 7.47 11.54
C VAL A 416 -18.43 8.73 11.47
N ALA A 417 -17.12 8.58 11.32
CA ALA A 417 -16.21 9.72 11.13
C ALA A 417 -16.63 10.62 9.95
N PHE A 418 -17.09 10.04 8.84
CA PHE A 418 -17.61 10.80 7.69
C PHE A 418 -18.93 11.50 8.00
N ILE A 419 -19.82 10.88 8.77
CA ILE A 419 -21.07 11.52 9.22
C ILE A 419 -20.76 12.74 10.10
N ARG A 420 -19.77 12.65 10.99
CA ARG A 420 -19.34 13.78 11.83
C ARG A 420 -18.69 14.88 10.98
N ALA A 421 -17.83 14.51 10.03
CA ALA A 421 -17.28 15.45 9.06
C ALA A 421 -18.37 16.18 8.24
N SER A 422 -19.43 15.47 7.84
CA SER A 422 -20.58 16.03 7.12
C SER A 422 -21.32 17.12 7.94
N LYS A 423 -21.45 16.95 9.27
CA LYS A 423 -22.00 17.99 10.16
C LYS A 423 -21.14 19.25 10.17
N ALA A 424 -19.81 19.12 10.18
CA ALA A 424 -18.90 20.26 10.15
C ALA A 424 -19.03 21.11 8.87
N LEU A 425 -19.52 20.52 7.77
CA LEU A 425 -19.78 21.24 6.52
C LEU A 425 -21.05 22.11 6.57
N GLU A 426 -21.95 21.94 7.54
CA GLU A 426 -23.17 22.75 7.64
C GLU A 426 -22.89 24.22 7.93
N ALA A 427 -21.78 24.48 8.62
CA ALA A 427 -21.28 25.82 8.91
C ALA A 427 -20.51 26.44 7.74
N LEU A 428 -20.12 25.66 6.73
CA LEU A 428 -19.35 26.15 5.59
C LEU A 428 -20.27 26.83 4.57
N ARG A 429 -20.29 28.16 4.61
CA ARG A 429 -21.03 29.01 3.67
C ARG A 429 -20.07 29.65 2.68
N LEU A 430 -20.30 29.41 1.39
CA LEU A 430 -19.56 30.00 0.29
C LEU A 430 -20.44 31.01 -0.43
N GLU A 431 -19.84 32.09 -0.94
CA GLU A 431 -20.55 33.18 -1.63
C GLU A 431 -21.06 32.75 -3.00
N ASP A 432 -20.28 31.95 -3.72
CA ASP A 432 -20.64 31.41 -5.03
C ASP A 432 -21.65 30.25 -4.88
N PRO A 433 -22.86 30.33 -5.49
CA PRO A 433 -23.89 29.30 -5.37
C PRO A 433 -23.48 27.92 -5.91
N ASP A 434 -22.66 27.88 -6.97
CA ASP A 434 -22.17 26.62 -7.54
C ASP A 434 -21.06 26.04 -6.65
N GLU A 435 -20.20 26.87 -6.06
CA GLU A 435 -19.27 26.39 -5.02
C GLU A 435 -20.03 25.82 -3.81
N GLN A 436 -21.09 26.50 -3.37
CA GLN A 436 -21.95 25.99 -2.29
C GLN A 436 -22.63 24.66 -2.65
N THR A 437 -22.97 24.48 -3.92
CA THR A 437 -23.47 23.19 -4.46
C THR A 437 -22.39 22.12 -4.41
N GLY A 438 -21.13 22.48 -4.70
CA GLY A 438 -19.96 21.61 -4.48
C GLY A 438 -19.84 21.11 -3.04
N VAL A 439 -20.09 21.98 -2.05
CA VAL A 439 -20.14 21.57 -0.62
C VAL A 439 -21.26 20.57 -0.35
N ALA A 440 -22.45 20.80 -0.94
CA ALA A 440 -23.60 19.90 -0.77
C ALA A 440 -23.35 18.50 -1.37
N ILE A 441 -22.63 18.41 -2.50
CA ILE A 441 -22.20 17.15 -3.11
C ILE A 441 -21.37 16.33 -2.12
N VAL A 442 -20.33 16.95 -1.53
CA VAL A 442 -19.48 16.26 -0.54
C VAL A 442 -20.28 15.87 0.69
N LYS A 443 -21.12 16.77 1.21
CA LYS A 443 -21.99 16.50 2.36
C LYS A 443 -22.83 15.23 2.17
N ARG A 444 -23.42 15.07 0.98
CA ARG A 444 -24.22 13.91 0.59
C ARG A 444 -23.36 12.65 0.44
N ALA A 445 -22.21 12.76 -0.23
CA ALA A 445 -21.32 11.63 -0.49
C ALA A 445 -20.75 11.00 0.80
N LEU A 446 -20.48 11.81 1.83
CA LEU A 446 -19.98 11.35 3.13
C LEU A 446 -20.94 10.38 3.86
N GLU A 447 -22.20 10.30 3.45
CA GLU A 447 -23.18 9.36 4.02
C GLU A 447 -23.09 7.96 3.42
N GLU A 448 -22.52 7.83 2.22
CA GLU A 448 -22.58 6.61 1.42
C GLU A 448 -21.80 5.43 2.04
N PRO A 449 -20.62 5.63 2.70
CA PRO A 449 -19.95 4.51 3.37
C PRO A 449 -20.82 3.84 4.44
N LEU A 450 -21.41 4.61 5.37
CA LEU A 450 -22.29 4.07 6.42
C LEU A 450 -23.56 3.45 5.81
N ARG A 451 -24.14 4.10 4.79
CA ARG A 451 -25.32 3.60 4.08
C ARG A 451 -25.03 2.23 3.44
N GLN A 452 -23.88 2.07 2.80
CA GLN A 452 -23.49 0.83 2.15
C GLN A 452 -23.20 -0.28 3.17
N ILE A 453 -22.55 0.04 4.28
CA ILE A 453 -22.32 -0.90 5.40
C ILE A 453 -23.65 -1.43 5.94
N ALA A 454 -24.61 -0.54 6.21
CA ALA A 454 -25.95 -0.92 6.67
C ALA A 454 -26.70 -1.77 5.62
N SER A 455 -26.63 -1.38 4.34
CA SER A 455 -27.25 -2.11 3.24
C SER A 455 -26.68 -3.52 3.08
N ASN A 456 -25.35 -3.67 3.20
CA ASN A 456 -24.70 -4.98 3.17
C ASN A 456 -25.09 -5.83 4.39
N ALA A 457 -25.36 -5.20 5.54
CA ALA A 457 -25.89 -5.88 6.72
C ALA A 457 -27.36 -6.30 6.61
N GLY A 458 -28.07 -5.88 5.55
CA GLY A 458 -29.48 -6.19 5.33
C GLY A 458 -30.46 -5.21 5.99
N VAL A 459 -29.97 -4.05 6.43
CA VAL A 459 -30.76 -3.01 7.11
C VAL A 459 -30.90 -1.78 6.20
N GLU A 460 -32.02 -1.06 6.33
CA GLU A 460 -32.29 0.15 5.53
C GLU A 460 -31.29 1.28 5.85
N GLY A 461 -30.33 1.50 4.94
CA GLY A 461 -29.22 2.42 5.18
C GLY A 461 -29.63 3.88 5.37
N ALA A 462 -30.74 4.31 4.76
CA ALA A 462 -31.25 5.67 4.98
C ALA A 462 -31.64 5.91 6.45
N VAL A 463 -32.33 4.95 7.07
CA VAL A 463 -32.78 5.04 8.46
C VAL A 463 -31.59 5.04 9.41
N VAL A 464 -30.59 4.19 9.15
CA VAL A 464 -29.37 4.14 9.96
C VAL A 464 -28.60 5.45 9.91
N VAL A 465 -28.38 6.01 8.72
CA VAL A 465 -27.67 7.29 8.54
C VAL A 465 -28.37 8.41 9.30
N GLU A 466 -29.69 8.56 9.14
CA GLU A 466 -30.43 9.62 9.81
C GLU A 466 -30.40 9.48 11.34
N ARG A 467 -30.48 8.25 11.87
CA ARG A 467 -30.33 8.01 13.30
C ARG A 467 -28.92 8.39 13.79
N VAL A 468 -27.86 7.95 13.11
CA VAL A 468 -26.47 8.29 13.49
C VAL A 468 -26.21 9.80 13.39
N LYS A 469 -26.83 10.51 12.45
CA LYS A 469 -26.78 11.98 12.38
C LYS A 469 -27.47 12.65 13.56
N ALA A 470 -28.57 12.09 14.07
CA ALA A 470 -29.28 12.66 15.22
C ALA A 470 -28.50 12.53 16.54
N GLU A 471 -27.51 11.64 16.60
CA GLU A 471 -26.70 11.43 17.81
C GLU A 471 -25.83 12.63 18.17
N ARG A 472 -25.77 12.94 19.47
CA ARG A 472 -24.98 14.05 20.04
C ARG A 472 -23.55 13.66 20.35
N HIS A 473 -23.31 12.39 20.64
CA HIS A 473 -21.99 11.91 21.03
C HIS A 473 -21.22 11.45 19.79
N ASP A 474 -19.96 11.87 19.67
CA ASP A 474 -19.18 11.70 18.44
C ASP A 474 -18.93 10.23 18.08
N HIS A 475 -18.91 9.35 19.08
CA HIS A 475 -18.59 7.93 18.88
C HIS A 475 -19.82 7.02 18.68
N ILE A 476 -21.03 7.52 18.92
CA ILE A 476 -22.22 6.68 18.79
C ILE A 476 -22.48 6.42 17.31
N GLY A 477 -22.50 5.15 16.96
CA GLY A 477 -22.64 4.66 15.60
C GLY A 477 -23.45 3.38 15.54
N PHE A 478 -23.56 2.82 14.34
CA PHE A 478 -24.24 1.56 14.10
C PHE A 478 -23.21 0.44 13.96
N ASN A 479 -23.23 -0.51 14.89
CA ASN A 479 -22.48 -1.74 14.78
C ASN A 479 -23.24 -2.66 13.80
N ALA A 480 -22.69 -2.86 12.60
CA ALA A 480 -23.32 -3.66 11.55
C ALA A 480 -23.23 -5.18 11.77
N GLU A 481 -22.41 -5.63 12.73
CA GLU A 481 -22.31 -7.03 13.10
C GLU A 481 -23.45 -7.42 14.06
N THR A 482 -23.66 -6.61 15.10
CA THR A 482 -24.67 -6.81 16.14
C THR A 482 -26.01 -6.13 15.87
N GLU A 483 -26.05 -5.23 14.89
CA GLU A 483 -27.18 -4.36 14.52
C GLU A 483 -27.63 -3.40 15.65
N GLN A 484 -26.71 -3.02 16.53
CA GLN A 484 -26.97 -2.12 17.66
C GLN A 484 -26.36 -0.73 17.46
N PHE A 485 -26.94 0.25 18.16
CA PHE A 485 -26.38 1.61 18.22
C PHE A 485 -25.63 1.77 19.53
N GLU A 486 -24.32 1.96 19.44
CA GLU A 486 -23.42 1.94 20.60
C GLU A 486 -22.19 2.82 20.36
N ASP A 487 -21.36 3.00 21.40
CA ASP A 487 -20.09 3.71 21.28
C ASP A 487 -19.09 2.82 20.54
N LEU A 488 -18.82 3.16 19.28
CA LEU A 488 -18.00 2.33 18.40
C LEU A 488 -16.53 2.27 18.84
N ILE A 489 -16.01 3.29 19.54
CA ILE A 489 -14.65 3.23 20.08
C ILE A 489 -14.59 2.18 21.19
N THR A 490 -15.59 2.17 22.07
CA THR A 490 -15.68 1.23 23.19
C THR A 490 -15.95 -0.20 22.70
N ALA A 491 -16.75 -0.35 21.65
CA ALA A 491 -16.99 -1.62 20.97
C ALA A 491 -15.77 -2.10 20.15
N GLY A 492 -14.70 -1.30 20.06
CA GLY A 492 -13.51 -1.65 19.31
C GLY A 492 -13.72 -1.63 17.79
N ILE A 493 -14.65 -0.82 17.29
CA ILE A 493 -14.94 -0.55 15.87
C ILE A 493 -14.36 0.84 15.52
N ILE A 494 -13.11 0.83 15.09
CA ILE A 494 -12.26 2.00 14.89
C ILE A 494 -11.54 1.91 13.55
N ASP A 495 -11.45 3.03 12.84
CA ASP A 495 -10.71 3.13 11.58
C ASP A 495 -9.48 4.01 11.78
N PRO A 496 -8.34 3.74 11.10
CA PRO A 496 -7.24 4.68 11.06
C PRO A 496 -7.68 6.03 10.47
N ALA A 497 -7.36 7.15 11.13
CA ALA A 497 -7.71 8.48 10.64
C ALA A 497 -7.10 8.78 9.27
N LYS A 498 -5.87 8.29 9.04
CA LYS A 498 -5.16 8.36 7.75
C LYS A 498 -5.96 7.69 6.64
N VAL A 499 -6.50 6.49 6.86
CA VAL A 499 -7.31 5.75 5.88
C VAL A 499 -8.54 6.57 5.49
N SER A 500 -9.30 7.05 6.47
CA SER A 500 -10.51 7.85 6.23
C SER A 500 -10.22 9.13 5.42
N ARG A 501 -9.19 9.90 5.79
CA ARG A 501 -8.87 11.13 5.05
C ARG A 501 -8.35 10.86 3.64
N VAL A 502 -7.49 9.85 3.48
CA VAL A 502 -6.85 9.53 2.19
C VAL A 502 -7.90 9.02 1.21
N ALA A 503 -8.82 8.17 1.67
CA ALA A 503 -9.94 7.71 0.86
C ALA A 503 -10.79 8.89 0.33
N LEU A 504 -11.16 9.84 1.19
CA LEU A 504 -11.91 11.03 0.79
C LEU A 504 -11.14 11.93 -0.18
N GLN A 505 -9.86 12.17 0.10
CA GLN A 505 -9.01 13.04 -0.74
C GLN A 505 -8.81 12.46 -2.14
N ASN A 506 -8.46 11.17 -2.23
CA ASN A 506 -8.24 10.49 -3.52
C ASN A 506 -9.54 10.41 -4.33
N ALA A 507 -10.65 10.05 -3.67
CA ALA A 507 -11.97 9.99 -4.30
C ALA A 507 -12.38 11.35 -4.88
N SER A 508 -12.24 12.41 -4.09
CA SER A 508 -12.64 13.76 -4.48
C SER A 508 -11.75 14.34 -5.58
N SER A 509 -10.45 14.02 -5.57
CA SER A 509 -9.51 14.43 -6.60
C SER A 509 -9.92 13.92 -7.98
N ILE A 510 -10.10 12.61 -8.12
CA ILE A 510 -10.49 12.01 -9.39
C ILE A 510 -11.91 12.42 -9.78
N ALA A 511 -12.87 12.39 -8.86
CA ALA A 511 -14.24 12.79 -9.18
C ALA A 511 -14.34 14.23 -9.67
N SER A 512 -13.61 15.16 -9.05
CA SER A 512 -13.59 16.57 -9.47
C SER A 512 -12.99 16.78 -10.86
N LEU A 513 -11.93 16.03 -11.20
CA LEU A 513 -11.36 16.06 -12.56
C LEU A 513 -12.36 15.55 -13.60
N LEU A 514 -13.05 14.46 -13.30
CA LEU A 514 -14.05 13.89 -14.20
C LEU A 514 -15.27 14.81 -14.37
N ILE A 515 -15.72 15.49 -13.31
CA ILE A 515 -16.82 16.48 -13.39
C ILE A 515 -16.49 17.60 -14.38
N THR A 516 -15.22 18.02 -14.43
CA THR A 516 -14.74 19.07 -15.34
C THR A 516 -14.45 18.57 -16.77
N THR A 517 -14.69 17.29 -17.07
CA THR A 517 -14.38 16.70 -18.37
C THR A 517 -15.48 17.00 -19.39
N GLU A 518 -15.10 17.59 -20.53
CA GLU A 518 -16.02 17.95 -21.62
C GLU A 518 -15.89 17.07 -22.87
N ALA A 519 -14.77 16.35 -23.05
CA ALA A 519 -14.58 15.47 -24.21
C ALA A 519 -13.82 14.19 -23.84
N LEU A 520 -14.18 13.10 -24.51
CA LEU A 520 -13.45 11.82 -24.44
C LEU A 520 -13.00 11.42 -25.83
N VAL A 521 -11.76 10.97 -25.92
CA VAL A 521 -11.12 10.52 -27.15
C VAL A 521 -10.67 9.08 -26.95
N THR A 522 -11.23 8.16 -27.73
CA THR A 522 -10.92 6.72 -27.67
C THR A 522 -10.47 6.22 -29.03
N GLU A 523 -9.82 5.06 -29.06
CA GLU A 523 -9.54 4.37 -30.32
C GLU A 523 -10.79 3.69 -30.86
N ILE A 524 -10.98 3.78 -32.18
CA ILE A 524 -11.95 2.95 -32.88
C ILE A 524 -11.27 1.59 -33.04
N LYS A 525 -11.82 0.55 -32.38
CA LYS A 525 -11.39 -0.83 -32.62
C LYS A 525 -11.71 -1.16 -34.08
N GLU A 526 -10.69 -1.45 -34.88
CA GLU A 526 -10.89 -2.12 -36.16
C GLU A 526 -11.37 -3.54 -35.86
N GLU A 527 -12.45 -3.98 -36.52
CA GLU A 527 -12.76 -5.40 -36.55
C GLU A 527 -11.57 -6.09 -37.20
N MET A 528 -10.88 -6.97 -36.47
CA MET A 528 -9.95 -7.89 -37.11
C MET A 528 -10.81 -8.75 -38.03
N GLU A 529 -10.72 -8.53 -39.35
CA GLU A 529 -11.11 -9.55 -40.31
C GLU A 529 -10.38 -10.83 -39.89
N GLU A 530 -11.15 -11.88 -39.57
CA GLU A 530 -10.61 -13.20 -39.33
C GLU A 530 -9.66 -13.54 -40.48
N SER A 531 -8.37 -13.54 -40.19
CA SER A 531 -7.37 -14.02 -41.13
C SER A 531 -7.74 -15.48 -41.41
N PRO A 532 -8.03 -15.89 -42.66
CA PRO A 532 -8.48 -17.24 -42.92
C PRO A 532 -7.43 -18.21 -42.41
N THR A 533 -7.83 -19.02 -41.45
CA THR A 533 -7.01 -20.12 -40.93
C THR A 533 -6.62 -21.00 -42.12
N PRO A 534 -5.33 -21.31 -42.35
CA PRO A 534 -4.98 -22.24 -43.41
C PRO A 534 -5.63 -23.59 -43.09
N PRO A 535 -6.20 -24.29 -44.10
CA PRO A 535 -6.80 -25.59 -43.85
C PRO A 535 -5.76 -26.54 -43.27
N MET A 536 -6.07 -27.14 -42.13
CA MET A 536 -5.33 -28.27 -41.59
C MET A 536 -5.46 -29.42 -42.60
N GLU A 537 -4.37 -29.77 -43.28
CA GLU A 537 -4.29 -31.04 -44.01
C GLU A 537 -4.34 -32.19 -43.00
N LEU A 538 -5.28 -33.12 -43.25
CA LEU A 538 -5.54 -34.33 -42.46
C LEU A 538 -4.48 -35.40 -42.64
#